data_AF-A0A017RRR9-F1
#
_entry.id   AF-A0A017RRR9-F1
#
_cell.length_a   1.000
_cell.length_b   1.000
_cell.length_c   1.000
_cell.angle_alpha   90.00
_cell.angle_beta   90.00
_cell.angle_gamma   90.00
#
_symmetry.space_group_name_H-M   'P 1'
#
loop_
_entity.id
_entity.type
_entity.pdbx_description
1 polymer ?
#
loop_
_entity_poly.entity_id
_entity_poly.type
_entity_poly.pdbx_seq_one_letter_code
_entity_poly.pdbx_strand_id
1 'polypeptide(L)'
;PCFFPRWGVFDAYDFLTKKRAVNNVEVPMYYVEESHPAIIDKEMHTAVQLEMERRRAFAEKYKISKLDYATVDNPFAGRVICGHCGSAFGRKVWNSTDERLRRVVWRCNKKYKVKGKKSCENKHIDDKVLYQAFVNTFNAMVENKEYFIEKWKKELKSENVLVRYKAKQFMGILADAEKVEEFDVIMFFRITEKDGKKIIVSLLDRTEIEVVVE
;
A
#
# COMPACT_ATOMS: atom_id res chain seq x y z
N PRO A 1 -17.84 13.72 7.45
CA PRO A 1 -18.78 12.83 6.72
C PRO A 1 -18.98 11.53 7.50
N CYS A 2 -20.20 11.29 7.95
CA CYS A 2 -20.54 10.21 8.86
C CYS A 2 -20.30 8.84 8.20
N PHE A 3 -19.51 7.98 8.83
CA PHE A 3 -19.51 6.54 8.56
C PHE A 3 -20.83 5.98 9.08
N PHE A 4 -21.82 5.88 8.19
CA PHE A 4 -22.91 4.91 8.32
C PHE A 4 -22.92 4.02 7.07
N PRO A 5 -23.21 2.72 7.22
CA PRO A 5 -23.15 1.75 6.15
C PRO A 5 -24.18 2.10 5.09
N ARG A 6 -23.74 2.17 3.83
CA ARG A 6 -24.56 1.89 2.64
C ARG A 6 -26.02 2.34 2.78
N TRP A 7 -26.25 3.65 2.80
CA TRP A 7 -27.61 4.20 2.76
C TRP A 7 -28.33 3.66 1.53
N GLY A 8 -29.44 2.95 1.76
CA GLY A 8 -30.29 2.43 0.70
C GLY A 8 -31.10 1.18 0.99
N VAL A 9 -31.17 0.68 2.24
CA VAL A 9 -32.22 -0.30 2.60
C VAL A 9 -33.10 0.34 3.66
N PHE A 10 -34.14 1.05 3.23
CA PHE A 10 -35.27 1.39 4.09
C PHE A 10 -36.53 0.64 3.64
N ASP A 11 -37.34 0.34 4.65
CA ASP A 11 -38.40 -0.64 4.66
C ASP A 11 -39.49 -0.41 3.61
N ALA A 12 -39.93 -1.52 3.02
CA ALA A 12 -41.22 -1.70 2.34
C ALA A 12 -41.44 -0.90 1.04
N TYR A 13 -41.20 -1.54 -0.11
CA TYR A 13 -41.87 -1.18 -1.38
C TYR A 13 -43.40 -1.33 -1.26
N ASP A 14 -43.84 -2.16 -0.32
CA ASP A 14 -45.23 -2.46 -0.02
C ASP A 14 -45.40 -2.60 1.51
N PHE A 15 -46.07 -1.61 2.10
CA PHE A 15 -46.32 -1.51 3.53
C PHE A 15 -47.16 -2.67 4.07
N LEU A 16 -47.91 -3.36 3.21
CA LEU A 16 -48.70 -4.54 3.59
C LEU A 16 -47.84 -5.81 3.66
N THR A 17 -46.83 -5.95 2.78
CA THR A 17 -46.02 -7.18 2.70
C THR A 17 -44.66 -7.09 3.38
N LYS A 18 -44.28 -5.91 3.92
CA LYS A 18 -43.00 -5.66 4.63
C LYS A 18 -41.76 -6.08 3.82
N LYS A 19 -41.86 -6.13 2.48
CA LYS A 19 -40.75 -6.53 1.60
C LYS A 19 -39.72 -5.41 1.51
N ARG A 20 -38.49 -5.68 1.94
CA ARG A 20 -37.36 -4.75 1.83
C ARG A 20 -36.75 -4.81 0.44
N ALA A 21 -36.60 -3.67 -0.21
CA ALA A 21 -35.91 -3.51 -1.49
C ALA A 21 -34.92 -2.33 -1.40
N VAL A 22 -33.94 -2.30 -2.30
CA VAL A 22 -33.01 -1.17 -2.40
C VAL A 22 -33.71 -0.03 -3.15
N ASN A 23 -33.70 1.18 -2.59
CA ASN A 23 -34.30 2.35 -3.24
C ASN A 23 -33.43 2.79 -4.44
N ASN A 24 -33.91 2.54 -5.66
CA ASN A 24 -33.28 2.97 -6.91
C ASN A 24 -33.82 4.35 -7.36
N VAL A 25 -33.90 5.32 -6.45
CA VAL A 25 -34.41 6.69 -6.70
C VAL A 25 -35.95 6.78 -6.84
N GLU A 26 -36.67 5.77 -6.36
CA GLU A 26 -38.14 5.78 -6.32
C GLU A 26 -38.69 6.78 -5.29
N VAL A 27 -37.90 7.08 -4.25
CA VAL A 27 -38.23 8.05 -3.18
C VAL A 27 -37.07 9.04 -3.02
N PRO A 28 -37.34 10.35 -2.75
CA PRO A 28 -36.30 11.34 -2.49
C PRO A 28 -35.34 10.91 -1.38
N MET A 29 -34.04 11.00 -1.65
CA MET A 29 -32.98 10.72 -0.68
C MET A 29 -32.38 12.04 -0.19
N TYR A 30 -32.29 12.20 1.14
CA TYR A 30 -31.72 13.39 1.77
C TYR A 30 -30.45 13.02 2.53
N TYR A 31 -29.39 13.84 2.38
CA TYR A 31 -28.20 13.76 3.21
C TYR A 31 -28.35 14.71 4.38
N VAL A 32 -28.50 14.19 5.59
CA VAL A 32 -28.62 14.99 6.82
C VAL A 32 -27.26 15.06 7.50
N GLU A 33 -26.71 16.26 7.61
CA GLU A 33 -25.46 16.51 8.32
C GLU A 33 -25.72 16.65 9.83
N GLU A 34 -24.75 16.20 10.65
CA GLU A 34 -24.70 16.48 12.10
C GLU A 34 -25.88 15.98 12.94
N SER A 35 -26.67 15.03 12.41
CA SER A 35 -27.78 14.37 13.12
C SER A 35 -27.32 13.60 14.38
N HIS A 36 -26.10 13.06 14.36
CA HIS A 36 -25.47 12.40 15.49
C HIS A 36 -24.02 12.88 15.65
N PRO A 37 -23.43 12.81 16.86
CA PRO A 37 -22.02 13.11 17.04
C PRO A 37 -21.17 12.23 16.12
N ALA A 38 -20.15 12.83 15.53
CA ALA A 38 -19.25 12.13 14.63
C ALA A 38 -18.39 11.13 15.42
N ILE A 39 -18.27 9.89 14.92
CA ILE A 39 -17.41 8.86 15.53
C ILE A 39 -15.94 9.17 15.29
N ILE A 40 -15.62 9.75 14.13
CA ILE A 40 -14.27 10.18 13.75
C ILE A 40 -14.32 11.60 13.19
N ASP A 41 -13.21 12.32 13.34
CA ASP A 41 -13.08 13.68 12.84
C ASP A 41 -13.26 13.77 11.31
N LYS A 42 -13.84 14.88 10.84
CA LYS A 42 -14.06 15.12 9.40
C LYS A 42 -12.74 15.06 8.63
N GLU A 43 -11.64 15.56 9.18
CA GLU A 43 -10.31 15.48 8.56
C GLU A 43 -9.81 14.04 8.43
N MET A 44 -9.92 13.24 9.51
CA MET A 44 -9.50 11.82 9.49
C MET A 44 -10.31 11.04 8.46
N HIS A 45 -11.63 11.27 8.40
CA HIS A 45 -12.48 10.67 7.37
C HIS A 45 -11.99 11.03 5.96
N THR A 46 -11.72 12.31 5.69
CA THR A 46 -11.22 12.76 4.38
C THR A 46 -9.87 12.13 4.04
N ALA A 47 -8.95 12.01 5.00
CA ALA A 47 -7.67 11.33 4.81
C ALA A 47 -7.86 9.85 4.40
N VAL A 48 -8.80 9.15 5.04
CA VAL A 48 -9.11 7.75 4.69
C VAL A 48 -9.67 7.63 3.28
N GLN A 49 -10.57 8.52 2.87
CA GLN A 49 -11.11 8.51 1.49
C GLN A 49 -10.01 8.75 0.45
N LEU A 50 -9.12 9.73 0.70
CA LEU A 50 -7.96 10.00 -0.17
C LEU A 50 -7.01 8.81 -0.24
N GLU A 51 -6.79 8.09 0.87
CA GLU A 51 -5.96 6.89 0.89
C GLU A 51 -6.61 5.73 0.11
N MET A 52 -7.92 5.55 0.21
CA MET A 52 -8.66 4.56 -0.58
C MET A 52 -8.57 4.85 -2.07
N GLU A 53 -8.72 6.12 -2.47
CA GLU A 53 -8.57 6.56 -3.86
C GLU A 53 -7.15 6.33 -4.37
N ARG A 54 -6.13 6.74 -3.59
CA ARG A 54 -4.72 6.53 -3.92
C ARG A 54 -4.41 5.04 -4.14
N ARG A 55 -4.90 4.16 -3.26
CA ARG A 55 -4.76 2.70 -3.39
C ARG A 55 -5.42 2.17 -4.66
N ARG A 56 -6.62 2.65 -4.99
CA ARG A 56 -7.32 2.28 -6.23
C ARG A 56 -6.54 2.70 -7.47
N ALA A 57 -6.09 3.95 -7.51
CA ALA A 57 -5.30 4.49 -8.61
C ALA A 57 -3.99 3.71 -8.83
N PHE A 58 -3.31 3.34 -7.74
CA PHE A 58 -2.13 2.47 -7.81
C PHE A 58 -2.47 1.08 -8.37
N ALA A 59 -3.56 0.45 -7.90
CA ALA A 59 -3.99 -0.85 -8.39
C ALA A 59 -4.24 -0.84 -9.90
N GLU A 60 -4.94 0.20 -10.37
CA GLU A 60 -5.29 0.39 -11.77
C GLU A 60 -4.05 0.63 -12.63
N LYS A 61 -3.18 1.55 -12.21
CA LYS A 61 -1.92 1.87 -12.90
C LYS A 61 -1.05 0.64 -13.14
N TYR A 62 -0.97 -0.24 -12.14
CA TYR A 62 -0.11 -1.43 -12.18
C TYR A 62 -0.85 -2.72 -12.51
N LYS A 63 -2.15 -2.63 -12.81
CA LYS A 63 -3.03 -3.77 -13.14
C LYS A 63 -2.96 -4.88 -12.08
N ILE A 64 -2.96 -4.48 -10.82
CA ILE A 64 -2.90 -5.37 -9.67
C ILE A 64 -4.35 -5.67 -9.24
N SER A 65 -4.70 -6.95 -9.18
CA SER A 65 -6.08 -7.39 -8.88
C SER A 65 -6.49 -7.17 -7.43
N LYS A 66 -5.58 -7.35 -6.47
CA LYS A 66 -5.79 -7.01 -5.07
C LYS A 66 -4.53 -6.43 -4.49
N LEU A 67 -4.68 -5.37 -3.70
CA LEU A 67 -3.54 -4.74 -3.04
C LEU A 67 -3.11 -5.53 -1.81
N ASP A 68 -4.01 -6.20 -1.11
CA ASP A 68 -3.79 -6.75 0.24
C ASP A 68 -3.29 -8.20 0.24
N TYR A 69 -2.37 -8.53 -0.66
CA TYR A 69 -1.70 -9.84 -0.68
C TYR A 69 -0.50 -9.95 0.26
N ALA A 70 -0.06 -8.83 0.85
CA ALA A 70 1.08 -8.82 1.75
C ALA A 70 0.71 -9.49 3.07
N THR A 71 1.40 -10.58 3.39
CA THR A 71 1.28 -11.31 4.66
C THR A 71 2.62 -11.31 5.37
N VAL A 72 2.66 -11.81 6.61
CA VAL A 72 3.92 -11.91 7.37
C VAL A 72 4.96 -12.75 6.62
N ASP A 73 4.53 -13.86 6.02
CA ASP A 73 5.40 -14.74 5.23
C ASP A 73 5.71 -14.24 3.81
N ASN A 74 5.05 -13.14 3.38
CA ASN A 74 5.15 -12.60 2.04
C ASN A 74 5.00 -11.07 2.03
N PRO A 75 5.90 -10.34 2.71
CA PRO A 75 5.72 -8.91 2.98
C PRO A 75 5.77 -8.06 1.72
N PHE A 76 6.56 -8.46 0.72
CA PHE A 76 6.76 -7.72 -0.52
C PHE A 76 5.66 -7.91 -1.58
N ALA A 77 4.61 -8.69 -1.28
CA ALA A 77 3.57 -9.01 -2.24
C ALA A 77 2.80 -7.75 -2.68
N GLY A 78 2.72 -7.52 -3.99
CA GLY A 78 2.06 -6.33 -4.55
C GLY A 78 2.81 -5.02 -4.31
N ARG A 79 4.02 -5.05 -3.73
CA ARG A 79 4.87 -3.87 -3.49
C ARG A 79 6.02 -3.78 -4.49
N VAL A 80 6.58 -4.92 -4.92
CA VAL A 80 7.69 -4.94 -5.88
C VAL A 80 7.15 -4.85 -7.31
N ILE A 81 7.46 -3.74 -8.00
CA ILE A 81 6.96 -3.45 -9.35
C ILE A 81 8.07 -3.51 -10.38
N CYS A 82 7.82 -4.18 -11.50
CA CYS A 82 8.79 -4.28 -12.58
C CYS A 82 8.99 -2.96 -13.31
N GLY A 83 10.21 -2.41 -13.26
CA GLY A 83 10.57 -1.20 -13.98
C GLY A 83 10.49 -1.32 -15.52
N HIS A 84 10.58 -2.53 -16.08
CA HIS A 84 10.53 -2.74 -17.52
C HIS A 84 9.11 -2.83 -18.09
N CYS A 85 8.17 -3.49 -17.40
CA CYS A 85 6.84 -3.76 -17.97
C CYS A 85 5.68 -3.31 -17.07
N GLY A 86 5.98 -2.70 -15.93
CA GLY A 86 5.00 -2.21 -14.96
C GLY A 86 4.24 -3.29 -14.20
N SER A 87 4.35 -4.58 -14.53
CA SER A 87 3.65 -5.61 -13.74
C SER A 87 4.33 -5.84 -12.39
N ALA A 88 3.55 -6.19 -11.37
CA ALA A 88 4.08 -6.64 -10.09
C ALA A 88 4.95 -7.92 -10.23
N PHE A 89 5.97 -8.02 -9.39
CA PHE A 89 6.69 -9.26 -9.15
C PHE A 89 5.84 -10.18 -8.28
N GLY A 90 6.06 -11.49 -8.44
CA GLY A 90 5.47 -12.51 -7.60
C GLY A 90 6.55 -13.41 -7.01
N ARG A 91 6.34 -13.80 -5.76
CA ARG A 91 7.15 -14.81 -5.06
C ARG A 91 7.01 -16.17 -5.74
N LYS A 92 8.13 -16.84 -5.97
CA LYS A 92 8.24 -18.19 -6.54
C LYS A 92 9.24 -18.98 -5.72
N VAL A 93 8.96 -20.26 -5.48
CA VAL A 93 9.90 -21.19 -4.88
C VAL A 93 10.53 -21.99 -6.02
N TRP A 94 11.86 -22.02 -6.10
CA TRP A 94 12.58 -22.94 -6.97
C TRP A 94 13.17 -24.06 -6.11
N ASN A 95 13.23 -25.27 -6.68
CA ASN A 95 13.67 -26.51 -6.03
C ASN A 95 12.87 -26.81 -4.76
N SER A 96 11.60 -27.17 -4.92
CA SER A 96 10.67 -27.35 -3.80
C SER A 96 10.88 -28.64 -2.99
N THR A 97 11.61 -29.62 -3.53
CA THR A 97 11.67 -30.98 -2.95
C THR A 97 12.88 -31.19 -2.03
N ASP A 98 13.98 -30.48 -2.26
CA ASP A 98 15.19 -30.53 -1.42
C ASP A 98 15.33 -29.22 -0.66
N GLU A 99 15.18 -29.29 0.66
CA GLU A 99 15.24 -28.12 1.55
C GLU A 99 16.59 -27.40 1.48
N ARG A 100 17.68 -28.10 1.16
CA ARG A 100 19.02 -27.50 1.04
C ARG A 100 19.18 -26.63 -0.21
N LEU A 101 18.42 -26.95 -1.25
CA LEU A 101 18.45 -26.25 -2.54
C LEU A 101 17.26 -25.32 -2.74
N ARG A 102 16.32 -25.33 -1.78
CA ARG A 102 15.11 -24.53 -1.78
C ARG A 102 15.49 -23.05 -1.75
N ARG A 103 15.05 -22.33 -2.77
CA ARG A 103 15.32 -20.90 -2.90
C ARG A 103 14.05 -20.14 -3.25
N VAL A 104 13.86 -19.02 -2.57
CA VAL A 104 12.74 -18.13 -2.79
C VAL A 104 13.22 -16.99 -3.67
N VAL A 105 12.55 -16.81 -4.81
CA VAL A 105 12.87 -15.78 -5.78
C VAL A 105 11.63 -14.97 -6.13
N TRP A 106 11.85 -13.68 -6.37
CA TRP A 106 10.88 -12.76 -6.90
C TRP A 106 11.08 -12.63 -8.40
N ARG A 107 10.01 -12.89 -9.15
CA ARG A 107 10.04 -12.80 -10.61
C ARG A 107 8.85 -12.00 -11.10
N CYS A 108 9.09 -11.15 -12.11
CA CYS A 108 8.04 -10.48 -12.85
C CYS A 108 6.93 -11.46 -13.30
N ASN A 109 5.68 -11.20 -12.91
CA ASN A 109 4.55 -12.10 -13.22
C ASN A 109 4.26 -12.18 -14.72
N LYS A 110 4.55 -11.11 -15.48
CA LYS A 110 4.32 -11.11 -16.92
C LYS A 110 5.36 -11.91 -17.71
N LYS A 111 6.56 -12.15 -17.14
CA LYS A 111 7.71 -12.73 -17.84
C LYS A 111 7.38 -13.98 -18.66
N TYR A 112 6.60 -14.90 -18.10
CA TYR A 112 6.14 -16.13 -18.76
C TYR A 112 4.61 -16.25 -18.72
N LYS A 113 3.89 -15.15 -18.95
CA LYS A 113 2.42 -15.16 -19.00
C LYS A 113 1.90 -16.13 -20.06
N VAL A 114 2.60 -16.24 -21.18
CA VAL A 114 2.36 -17.25 -22.22
C VAL A 114 3.49 -18.26 -22.15
N LYS A 115 3.15 -19.55 -22.04
CA LYS A 115 4.13 -20.64 -21.98
C LYS A 115 5.03 -20.58 -23.21
N GLY A 116 6.35 -20.65 -23.01
CA GLY A 116 7.34 -20.59 -24.09
C GLY A 116 7.66 -19.19 -24.62
N LYS A 117 6.91 -18.14 -24.25
CA LYS A 117 7.20 -16.76 -24.69
C LYS A 117 7.71 -15.90 -23.53
N LYS A 118 8.95 -15.43 -23.66
CA LYS A 118 9.54 -14.45 -22.75
C LYS A 118 9.01 -13.06 -23.12
N SER A 119 8.09 -12.51 -22.32
CA SER A 119 7.48 -11.19 -22.60
C SER A 119 8.10 -10.03 -21.82
N CYS A 120 8.99 -10.32 -20.86
CA CYS A 120 9.72 -9.32 -20.09
C CYS A 120 11.16 -9.79 -19.89
N GLU A 121 12.11 -8.89 -20.10
CA GLU A 121 13.54 -9.20 -20.02
C GLU A 121 14.12 -9.13 -18.60
N ASN A 122 13.34 -8.60 -17.66
CA ASN A 122 13.80 -8.39 -16.29
C ASN A 122 14.28 -9.70 -15.63
N LYS A 123 15.32 -9.59 -14.81
CA LYS A 123 15.92 -10.68 -14.04
C LYS A 123 15.02 -11.03 -12.84
N HIS A 124 15.34 -12.14 -12.19
CA HIS A 124 14.74 -12.49 -10.90
C HIS A 124 15.56 -11.84 -9.79
N ILE A 125 14.94 -11.65 -8.64
CA ILE A 125 15.58 -11.10 -7.43
C ILE A 125 15.48 -12.18 -6.37
N ASP A 126 16.56 -12.50 -5.67
CA ASP A 126 16.50 -13.44 -4.55
C ASP A 126 15.85 -12.75 -3.34
N ASP A 127 15.05 -13.49 -2.56
CA ASP A 127 14.27 -12.95 -1.43
C ASP A 127 15.15 -12.19 -0.42
N LYS A 128 16.34 -12.74 -0.14
CA LYS A 128 17.35 -12.14 0.75
C LYS A 128 17.78 -10.74 0.33
N VAL A 129 17.86 -10.48 -0.99
CA VAL A 129 18.27 -9.18 -1.52
C VAL A 129 17.21 -8.12 -1.19
N LEU A 130 15.92 -8.46 -1.22
CA LEU A 130 14.86 -7.51 -0.87
C LEU A 130 14.87 -7.16 0.62
N TYR A 131 15.12 -8.14 1.49
CA TYR A 131 15.26 -7.90 2.92
C TYR A 131 16.46 -7.01 3.22
N GLN A 132 17.63 -7.32 2.65
CA GLN A 132 18.84 -6.50 2.83
C GLN A 132 18.66 -5.09 2.27
N ALA A 133 18.06 -4.96 1.10
CA ALA A 133 17.76 -3.66 0.50
C ALA A 133 16.88 -2.80 1.41
N PHE A 134 15.86 -3.40 2.06
CA PHE A 134 15.05 -2.68 3.02
C PHE A 134 15.86 -2.23 4.24
N VAL A 135 16.62 -3.14 4.87
CA VAL A 135 17.44 -2.82 6.05
C VAL A 135 18.42 -1.68 5.74
N ASN A 136 19.13 -1.78 4.62
CA ASN A 136 20.08 -0.74 4.20
C ASN A 136 19.38 0.61 3.96
N THR A 137 18.23 0.60 3.27
CA THR A 137 17.45 1.80 2.98
C THR A 137 16.93 2.45 4.27
N PHE A 138 16.44 1.64 5.21
CA PHE A 138 15.95 2.13 6.49
C PHE A 138 17.07 2.71 7.35
N ASN A 139 18.21 2.02 7.45
CA ASN A 139 19.36 2.52 8.19
C ASN A 139 19.89 3.84 7.61
N ALA A 140 19.91 3.99 6.28
CA ALA A 140 20.24 5.26 5.63
C ALA A 140 19.22 6.36 5.96
N MET A 141 17.93 6.03 6.11
CA MET A 141 16.92 6.98 6.56
C MET A 141 17.17 7.43 8.00
N VAL A 142 17.47 6.49 8.90
CA VAL A 142 17.75 6.77 10.32
C VAL A 142 19.01 7.63 10.47
N GLU A 143 20.05 7.37 9.67
CA GLU A 143 21.26 8.22 9.63
C GLU A 143 20.95 9.65 9.19
N ASN A 144 20.04 9.82 8.23
CA ASN A 144 19.64 11.12 7.70
C ASN A 144 18.33 11.63 8.31
N LYS A 145 18.02 11.25 9.56
CA LYS A 145 16.71 11.53 10.18
C LYS A 145 16.33 13.00 10.19
N GLU A 146 17.30 13.88 10.39
CA GLU A 146 17.09 15.33 10.45
C GLU A 146 16.54 15.89 9.13
N TYR A 147 17.09 15.42 8.01
CA TYR A 147 16.63 15.78 6.67
C TYR A 147 15.16 15.36 6.45
N PHE A 148 14.81 14.11 6.79
CA PHE A 148 13.45 13.61 6.63
C PHE A 148 12.45 14.31 7.56
N ILE A 149 12.84 14.57 8.82
CA ILE A 149 12.01 15.33 9.76
C ILE A 149 11.75 16.75 9.24
N GLU A 150 12.77 17.43 8.70
CA GLU A 150 12.57 18.77 8.14
C GLU A 150 11.68 18.75 6.89
N LYS A 151 11.85 17.76 6.02
CA LYS A 151 10.99 17.54 4.85
C LYS A 151 9.53 17.36 5.28
N TRP A 152 9.25 16.46 6.23
CA TRP A 152 7.89 16.21 6.71
C TRP A 152 7.30 17.41 7.46
N LYS A 153 8.11 18.19 8.19
CA LYS A 153 7.67 19.48 8.78
C LYS A 153 7.15 20.45 7.72
N LYS A 154 7.75 20.49 6.53
CA LYS A 154 7.26 21.30 5.40
C LYS A 154 5.93 20.76 4.87
N GLU A 155 5.82 19.43 4.75
CA GLU A 155 4.59 18.75 4.29
C GLU A 155 3.39 18.93 5.23
N LEU A 156 3.61 19.21 6.52
CA LEU A 156 2.53 19.57 7.45
C LEU A 156 1.71 20.80 7.01
N LYS A 157 2.28 21.67 6.17
CA LYS A 157 1.61 22.85 5.62
C LYS A 157 0.84 22.56 4.31
N SER A 158 0.87 21.31 3.81
CA SER A 158 0.18 20.93 2.58
C SER A 158 -1.34 21.03 2.73
N GLU A 159 -2.03 21.43 1.66
CA GLU A 159 -3.50 21.40 1.59
C GLU A 159 -4.05 19.95 1.61
N ASN A 160 -3.24 18.98 1.20
CA ASN A 160 -3.65 17.59 1.16
C ASN A 160 -3.65 16.97 2.57
N VAL A 161 -4.85 16.65 3.07
CA VAL A 161 -5.06 16.07 4.41
C VAL A 161 -4.30 14.75 4.60
N LEU A 162 -4.25 13.90 3.57
CA LEU A 162 -3.52 12.63 3.63
C LEU A 162 -2.02 12.85 3.79
N VAL A 163 -1.44 13.79 3.04
CA VAL A 163 -0.01 14.13 3.13
C VAL A 163 0.34 14.60 4.55
N ARG A 164 -0.46 15.50 5.13
CA ARG A 164 -0.25 15.96 6.52
C ARG A 164 -0.35 14.81 7.52
N TYR A 165 -1.35 13.94 7.39
CA TYR A 165 -1.54 12.79 8.27
C TYR A 165 -0.33 11.84 8.22
N LYS A 166 0.16 11.56 7.00
CA LYS A 166 1.28 10.67 6.76
C LYS A 166 2.61 11.24 7.25
N ALA A 167 2.86 12.53 7.00
CA ALA A 167 4.01 13.24 7.56
C ALA A 167 4.07 13.13 9.09
N LYS A 168 2.94 13.34 9.80
CA LYS A 168 2.88 13.14 11.27
C LYS A 168 3.22 11.71 11.67
N GLN A 169 2.70 10.73 10.94
CA GLN A 169 2.96 9.32 11.20
C GLN A 169 4.45 8.98 11.05
N PHE A 170 5.14 9.46 10.00
CA PHE A 170 6.57 9.17 9.83
C PHE A 170 7.46 9.90 10.80
N MET A 171 7.13 11.15 11.13
CA MET A 171 7.86 11.86 12.18
C MET A 171 7.83 11.07 13.49
N GLY A 172 6.69 10.45 13.85
CA GLY A 172 6.59 9.57 15.01
C GLY A 172 7.42 8.29 14.87
N ILE A 173 7.36 7.62 13.71
CA ILE A 173 8.12 6.39 13.47
C ILE A 173 9.64 6.66 13.53
N LEU A 174 10.11 7.75 12.91
CA LEU A 174 11.54 8.04 12.79
C LEU A 174 12.13 8.68 14.05
N ALA A 175 11.31 9.30 14.90
CA ALA A 175 11.78 9.88 16.16
C ALA A 175 12.34 8.82 17.12
N ASP A 176 11.69 7.67 17.19
CA ASP A 176 12.07 6.54 18.05
C ASP A 176 12.85 5.45 17.29
N ALA A 177 13.19 5.70 16.02
CA ALA A 177 13.86 4.72 15.18
C ALA A 177 15.36 4.67 15.45
N GLU A 178 15.85 3.45 15.65
CA GLU A 178 17.26 3.11 15.68
C GLU A 178 17.62 2.26 14.46
N LYS A 179 18.93 2.10 14.22
CA LYS A 179 19.41 1.20 13.18
C LYS A 179 19.01 -0.23 13.50
N VAL A 180 18.68 -1.00 12.47
CA VAL A 180 18.31 -2.41 12.59
C VAL A 180 19.32 -3.26 11.84
N GLU A 181 19.67 -4.41 12.40
CA GLU A 181 20.52 -5.40 11.72
C GLU A 181 19.68 -6.39 10.90
N GLU A 182 18.46 -6.68 11.36
CA GLU A 182 17.56 -7.64 10.75
C GLU A 182 16.28 -6.99 10.24
N PHE A 183 15.64 -7.68 9.29
CA PHE A 183 14.36 -7.25 8.73
C PHE A 183 13.21 -7.54 9.71
N ASP A 184 12.52 -6.48 10.14
CA ASP A 184 11.27 -6.58 10.87
C ASP A 184 10.08 -6.29 9.94
N VAL A 185 9.19 -7.27 9.80
CA VAL A 185 7.97 -7.21 8.99
C VAL A 185 7.00 -6.12 9.48
N ILE A 186 6.86 -5.95 10.80
CA ILE A 186 5.96 -4.97 11.41
C ILE A 186 6.49 -3.57 11.11
N MET A 187 7.79 -3.36 11.29
CA MET A 187 8.47 -2.11 10.94
C MET A 187 8.33 -1.81 9.43
N PHE A 188 8.54 -2.83 8.59
CA PHE A 188 8.32 -2.75 7.15
C PHE A 188 6.89 -2.30 6.80
N PHE A 189 5.86 -2.86 7.43
CA PHE A 189 4.48 -2.45 7.14
C PHE A 189 4.13 -1.06 7.66
N ARG A 190 4.79 -0.58 8.72
CA ARG A 190 4.62 0.79 9.23
C ARG A 190 5.23 1.83 8.27
N ILE A 191 6.35 1.50 7.63
CA ILE A 191 7.15 2.43 6.83
C ILE A 191 6.88 2.33 5.32
N THR A 192 6.44 1.17 4.83
CA THR A 192 6.23 1.01 3.40
C THR A 192 4.78 1.24 3.02
N GLU A 193 4.58 2.19 2.12
CA GLU A 193 3.34 2.27 1.34
C GLU A 193 3.47 1.59 -0.01
N LYS A 194 2.31 1.30 -0.60
CA LYS A 194 2.22 0.86 -1.98
C LYS A 194 2.25 2.13 -2.83
N ASP A 195 3.42 2.68 -3.05
CA ASP A 195 3.59 3.73 -4.06
C ASP A 195 4.48 3.22 -5.18
N GLY A 196 3.97 3.35 -6.40
CA GLY A 196 4.47 2.58 -7.51
C GLY A 196 5.25 3.50 -8.40
N LYS A 197 6.55 3.26 -8.40
CA LYS A 197 7.53 3.73 -9.37
C LYS A 197 8.82 2.93 -9.14
N LYS A 198 8.90 1.79 -9.84
CA LYS A 198 10.11 0.96 -10.09
C LYS A 198 10.66 0.24 -8.85
N ILE A 199 11.64 -0.65 -9.07
CA ILE A 199 12.28 -1.49 -8.04
C ILE A 199 13.19 -0.57 -7.22
N ILE A 200 12.54 0.22 -6.40
CA ILE A 200 13.07 1.12 -5.39
C ILE A 200 12.11 0.89 -4.23
N VAL A 201 12.62 0.72 -3.02
CA VAL A 201 11.78 0.77 -1.82
C VAL A 201 11.32 2.23 -1.76
N SER A 202 10.21 2.52 -2.44
CA SER A 202 9.57 3.83 -2.41
C SER A 202 9.06 4.01 -1.00
N LEU A 203 9.82 4.80 -0.26
CA LEU A 203 9.39 5.25 1.04
C LEU A 203 8.20 6.17 0.85
N LEU A 204 7.51 6.27 1.96
CA LEU A 204 6.18 6.77 2.14
C LEU A 204 5.99 8.26 1.77
N ASP A 205 7.07 8.91 1.34
CA ASP A 205 7.23 10.32 1.03
C ASP A 205 7.67 10.56 -0.43
N ARG A 206 7.49 9.55 -1.30
CA ARG A 206 7.94 9.53 -2.70
C ARG A 206 9.45 9.72 -2.88
N THR A 207 10.26 9.52 -1.84
CA THR A 207 11.71 9.52 -1.98
C THR A 207 12.14 8.24 -2.69
N GLU A 208 12.73 8.39 -3.87
CA GLU A 208 13.34 7.31 -4.63
C GLU A 208 14.77 7.11 -4.10
N ILE A 209 15.01 6.06 -3.30
CA ILE A 209 16.37 5.63 -2.94
C ILE A 209 16.80 4.55 -3.92
N GLU A 210 17.67 4.90 -4.86
CA GLU A 210 18.29 3.93 -5.76
C GLU A 210 19.22 3.01 -4.97
N VAL A 211 18.76 1.80 -4.67
CA VAL A 211 19.64 0.75 -4.15
C VAL A 211 20.35 0.13 -5.35
N VAL A 212 21.63 0.47 -5.53
CA VAL A 212 22.52 -0.26 -6.43
C VAL A 212 22.68 -1.66 -5.86
N VAL A 213 21.99 -2.63 -6.47
CA VAL A 213 22.25 -4.04 -6.22
C VAL A 213 23.41 -4.42 -7.13
N GLU A 214 24.62 -4.48 -6.58
CA GLU A 214 25.76 -5.13 -7.23
C GLU A 214 25.52 -6.64 -7.42
#